data_AF-A0A8S1JXV0-F1
#
_entry.id   AF-A0A8S1JXV0-F1
#
_cell.length_a   1.000
_cell.length_b   1.000
_cell.length_c   1.000
_cell.angle_alpha   90.00
_cell.angle_beta   90.00
_cell.angle_gamma   90.00
#
_symmetry.space_group_name_H-M   'P 1'
#
loop_
_entity.id
_entity.type
_entity.pdbx_description
1 polymer ?
#
loop_
_entity_poly.entity_id
_entity_poly.type
_entity_poly.pdbx_seq_one_letter_code
_entity_poly.pdbx_strand_id
1 'polypeptide(L)'
;MDKLVDEVNNKFIAVDCIVNPDVKIRFGVKGYFTLLYVKDNKTYKFQGQRNPDLLIKFNQEDYSDAKEISDIPKFELYNENLIDKYFAVILLSLLIFVVIILCGNDCKENRKLDKIEKELQEQMKEN
;
A
#
# COMPACT_ATOMS: atom_id res chain seq x y z
N MET A 1 -29.85 -12.92 -15.32
CA MET A 1 -29.08 -13.59 -14.24
C MET A 1 -29.95 -14.53 -13.43
N ASP A 2 -31.24 -14.24 -13.30
CA ASP A 2 -32.20 -15.05 -12.52
C ASP A 2 -32.32 -16.51 -12.98
N LYS A 3 -32.14 -16.79 -14.28
CA LYS A 3 -32.13 -18.17 -14.81
C LYS A 3 -30.92 -19.02 -14.41
N LEU A 4 -29.86 -18.42 -13.85
CA LEU A 4 -28.63 -19.14 -13.49
C LEU A 4 -28.56 -19.56 -12.03
N VAL A 5 -29.46 -19.04 -11.20
CA VAL A 5 -29.47 -19.28 -9.75
C VAL A 5 -30.14 -20.61 -9.41
N ASP A 6 -31.08 -21.07 -10.23
CA ASP A 6 -31.94 -22.22 -9.89
C ASP A 6 -31.43 -23.57 -10.40
N GLU A 7 -30.44 -23.59 -11.31
CA GLU A 7 -30.03 -24.82 -12.01
C GLU A 7 -28.62 -25.31 -11.63
N VAL A 8 -27.82 -24.52 -10.91
CA VAL A 8 -26.44 -24.87 -10.56
C VAL A 8 -26.15 -24.50 -9.11
N ASN A 9 -25.67 -25.46 -8.30
CA ASN A 9 -25.26 -25.25 -6.91
C ASN A 9 -23.93 -24.47 -6.76
N ASN A 10 -23.64 -23.58 -7.71
CA ASN A 10 -22.43 -22.76 -7.77
C ASN A 10 -22.78 -21.33 -7.31
N LYS A 11 -21.95 -20.77 -6.42
CA LYS A 11 -22.16 -19.42 -5.89
C LYS A 11 -21.55 -18.38 -6.82
N PHE A 12 -22.38 -17.50 -7.37
CA PHE A 12 -21.93 -16.34 -8.13
C PHE A 12 -21.63 -15.15 -7.22
N ILE A 13 -20.49 -14.50 -7.44
CA ILE A 13 -20.08 -13.30 -6.72
C ILE A 13 -19.60 -12.27 -7.73
N ALA A 14 -20.20 -11.08 -7.71
CA ALA A 14 -19.70 -9.93 -8.44
C ALA A 14 -18.83 -9.10 -7.48
N VAL A 15 -17.60 -8.78 -7.90
CA VAL A 15 -16.69 -7.94 -7.12
C VAL A 15 -16.39 -6.68 -7.91
N ASP A 16 -16.68 -5.53 -7.30
CA ASP A 16 -16.25 -4.24 -7.84
C ASP A 16 -14.76 -4.03 -7.54
N CYS A 17 -13.96 -4.07 -8.60
CA CYS A 17 -12.51 -3.88 -8.57
C CYS A 17 -12.07 -2.41 -8.51
N ILE A 18 -13.00 -1.45 -8.67
CA ILE A 18 -12.73 -0.02 -8.47
C ILE A 18 -12.73 0.27 -6.96
N VAL A 19 -13.72 -0.24 -6.24
CA VAL A 19 -13.80 -0.14 -4.78
C VAL A 19 -12.77 -1.03 -4.08
N ASN A 20 -12.44 -2.18 -4.67
CA ASN A 20 -11.51 -3.17 -4.09
C ASN A 20 -10.27 -3.37 -4.99
N PRO A 21 -9.29 -2.45 -4.98
CA PRO A 21 -8.09 -2.54 -5.80
C PRO A 21 -7.21 -3.76 -5.44
N ASP A 22 -7.25 -4.21 -4.18
CA ASP A 22 -6.47 -5.36 -3.73
C ASP A 22 -6.89 -6.64 -4.44
N VAL A 23 -8.19 -6.84 -4.66
CA VAL A 23 -8.73 -8.00 -5.39
C VAL A 23 -8.24 -7.97 -6.83
N LYS A 24 -8.27 -6.80 -7.47
CA LYS A 24 -7.78 -6.62 -8.84
C LYS A 24 -6.32 -7.04 -8.98
N ILE A 25 -5.47 -6.60 -8.06
CA ILE A 25 -4.03 -6.90 -8.06
C ILE A 25 -3.80 -8.38 -7.78
N ARG A 26 -4.40 -8.89 -6.70
CA ARG A 26 -4.26 -10.30 -6.28
C ARG A 26 -4.63 -11.26 -7.39
N PHE A 27 -5.82 -11.09 -7.99
CA PHE A 27 -6.28 -11.99 -9.05
C PHE A 27 -5.76 -11.61 -10.45
N GLY A 28 -4.85 -10.65 -10.56
CA GLY A 28 -4.24 -10.27 -11.83
C GLY A 28 -5.26 -9.81 -12.88
N VAL A 29 -6.30 -9.10 -12.46
CA VAL A 29 -7.39 -8.62 -13.33
C VAL A 29 -6.86 -7.46 -14.19
N LYS A 30 -6.62 -7.75 -15.47
CA LYS A 30 -6.08 -6.79 -16.45
C LYS A 30 -7.16 -5.96 -17.17
N GLY A 31 -8.40 -6.42 -17.19
CA GLY A 31 -9.49 -5.76 -17.91
C GLY A 31 -10.86 -6.25 -17.49
N TYR A 32 -11.89 -5.44 -17.75
CA TYR A 32 -13.26 -5.72 -17.36
C TYR A 32 -14.11 -6.19 -18.55
N PHE A 33 -15.09 -7.07 -18.35
CA PHE A 33 -15.25 -7.96 -17.21
C PHE A 33 -14.28 -9.16 -17.32
N THR A 34 -13.86 -9.72 -16.18
CA THR A 34 -13.07 -10.96 -16.08
C THR A 34 -13.85 -11.98 -15.26
N LEU A 35 -14.03 -13.21 -15.78
CA LEU A 35 -14.64 -14.32 -15.04
C LEU A 35 -13.56 -15.24 -14.48
N LEU A 36 -13.68 -15.55 -13.20
CA LEU A 36 -12.79 -16.45 -12.46
C LEU A 36 -13.65 -17.53 -11.81
N TYR A 37 -13.22 -18.78 -11.94
CA TYR A 37 -13.79 -19.91 -11.23
C TYR A 37 -12.82 -20.36 -10.15
N VAL A 38 -13.27 -20.45 -8.91
CA VAL A 38 -12.43 -20.80 -7.75
C VAL A 38 -12.92 -22.12 -7.19
N LYS A 39 -12.03 -23.12 -7.14
CA LYS A 39 -12.31 -24.45 -6.61
C LYS A 39 -11.03 -25.08 -6.08
N ASP A 40 -11.10 -25.77 -4.95
CA ASP A 40 -9.97 -26.53 -4.35
C ASP A 40 -8.68 -25.71 -4.24
N ASN A 41 -8.78 -24.47 -3.77
CA ASN A 41 -7.69 -23.48 -3.67
C ASN A 41 -7.00 -23.10 -5.00
N LYS A 42 -7.59 -23.47 -6.13
CA LYS A 42 -7.14 -23.10 -7.47
C LYS A 42 -8.09 -22.10 -8.10
N THR A 43 -7.52 -21.27 -8.98
CA THR A 43 -8.29 -20.28 -9.73
C THR A 43 -8.14 -20.54 -11.23
N TYR A 44 -9.27 -20.59 -11.94
CA TYR A 44 -9.34 -20.83 -13.37
C TYR A 44 -9.87 -19.58 -14.06
N LYS A 45 -9.15 -19.09 -15.09
CA LYS A 45 -9.57 -17.92 -15.85
C LYS A 45 -10.33 -18.31 -17.09
N PHE A 46 -11.52 -17.76 -17.27
CA PHE A 46 -12.19 -17.83 -18.55
C PHE A 46 -11.45 -16.99 -19.60
N GLN A 47 -11.04 -17.61 -20.71
CA GLN A 47 -10.37 -16.94 -21.83
C GLN A 47 -11.18 -16.96 -23.14
N GLY A 48 -12.41 -17.50 -23.09
CA GLY A 48 -13.29 -17.54 -24.25
C GLY A 48 -13.87 -16.18 -24.63
N GLN A 49 -14.63 -16.16 -25.73
CA GLN A 49 -15.37 -14.98 -26.14
C GLN A 49 -16.44 -14.59 -25.10
N ARG A 50 -16.75 -13.29 -25.02
CA ARG A 50 -17.78 -12.74 -24.12
C ARG A 50 -19.19 -13.01 -24.65
N ASN A 51 -19.55 -14.28 -24.72
CA ASN A 51 -20.88 -14.74 -25.08
C ASN A 51 -21.55 -15.36 -23.84
N PRO A 52 -22.77 -14.93 -23.46
CA PRO A 52 -23.54 -15.53 -22.37
C PRO A 52 -23.53 -17.07 -22.40
N ASP A 53 -23.73 -17.68 -23.56
CA ASP A 53 -23.81 -19.15 -23.68
C ASP A 53 -22.49 -19.82 -23.27
N LEU A 54 -21.35 -19.22 -23.63
CA LEU A 54 -20.03 -19.74 -23.27
C LEU A 54 -19.72 -19.56 -21.77
N LEU A 55 -20.24 -18.51 -21.15
CA LEU A 55 -20.09 -18.28 -19.71
C LEU A 55 -20.91 -19.28 -18.90
N ILE A 56 -22.11 -19.61 -19.39
CA ILE A 56 -22.98 -20.62 -18.78
C ILE A 56 -22.32 -22.00 -18.89
N LYS A 57 -21.82 -22.34 -20.08
CA LYS A 57 -21.04 -23.57 -20.28
C LYS A 57 -19.82 -23.64 -19.38
N PHE A 58 -19.05 -22.56 -19.25
CA PHE A 58 -17.89 -22.53 -18.34
C PHE A 58 -18.26 -22.79 -16.87
N ASN A 59 -19.48 -22.46 -16.45
CA ASN A 59 -19.97 -22.76 -15.10
C ASN A 59 -20.49 -24.20 -14.95
N GLN A 60 -20.98 -24.81 -16.03
CA GLN A 60 -21.57 -26.16 -16.04
C GLN A 60 -20.56 -27.26 -16.40
N GLU A 61 -19.58 -26.96 -17.23
CA GLU A 61 -18.57 -27.89 -17.75
C GLU A 61 -17.29 -27.89 -16.90
N ASP A 62 -16.43 -28.87 -17.18
CA ASP A 62 -15.12 -29.02 -16.55
C ASP A 62 -14.20 -27.87 -17.00
N TYR A 63 -13.81 -27.02 -16.05
CA TYR A 63 -12.85 -25.92 -16.20
C TYR A 63 -11.43 -26.41 -16.52
N SER A 64 -11.27 -27.68 -16.89
CA SER A 64 -10.04 -28.36 -17.28
C SER A 64 -9.32 -27.67 -18.43
N ASP A 65 -10.08 -27.08 -19.36
CA ASP A 65 -9.54 -26.40 -20.53
C ASP A 65 -9.20 -24.93 -20.24
N ALA A 66 -9.63 -24.41 -19.10
CA ALA A 66 -9.32 -23.06 -18.70
C ALA A 66 -7.90 -22.97 -18.16
N LYS A 67 -7.24 -21.85 -18.48
CA LYS A 67 -5.90 -21.58 -17.97
C LYS A 67 -5.96 -21.48 -16.45
N GLU A 68 -5.37 -22.45 -15.78
CA GLU A 68 -5.09 -22.40 -14.35
C GLU A 68 -4.19 -21.19 -14.09
N ILE A 69 -4.70 -20.23 -13.34
CA ILE A 69 -3.89 -19.21 -12.71
C ILE A 69 -3.57 -19.81 -11.35
N SER A 70 -2.42 -20.49 -11.28
CA SER A 70 -1.86 -21.15 -10.08
C SER A 70 -2.23 -20.46 -8.76
N ASP A 71 -2.48 -21.25 -7.71
CA ASP A 71 -2.75 -20.95 -6.29
C ASP A 71 -3.41 -19.60 -5.96
N ILE A 72 -4.51 -19.61 -5.20
CA ILE A 72 -5.13 -18.37 -4.68
C ILE A 72 -4.04 -17.52 -4.02
N PRO A 73 -3.77 -16.30 -4.54
CA PRO A 73 -2.71 -15.47 -4.01
C PRO A 73 -3.06 -15.12 -2.57
N LYS A 74 -2.20 -15.56 -1.65
CA LYS A 74 -2.30 -15.23 -0.24
C LYS A 74 -2.35 -13.71 -0.13
N PHE A 75 -3.27 -13.21 0.68
CA PHE A 75 -3.34 -11.79 0.98
C PHE A 75 -2.10 -11.43 1.80
N GLU A 76 -1.02 -11.06 1.13
CA GLU A 76 0.09 -10.40 1.79
C GLU A 76 -0.38 -8.99 2.11
N LEU A 77 -0.60 -8.73 3.41
CA LEU A 77 -0.89 -7.40 3.92
C LEU A 77 0.14 -6.41 3.34
N TYR A 78 -0.36 -5.28 2.84
CA TYR A 78 0.45 -4.27 2.19
C TYR A 78 1.62 -3.80 3.09
N ASN A 79 2.82 -4.21 2.67
CA ASN A 79 4.13 -3.59 2.81
C ASN A 79 4.45 -2.79 4.09
N GLU A 80 4.93 -3.46 5.13
CA GLU A 80 5.57 -2.82 6.30
C GLU A 80 6.71 -1.84 5.89
N ASN A 81 7.37 -2.08 4.76
CA ASN A 81 8.51 -1.28 4.32
C ASN A 81 8.17 0.16 3.89
N LEU A 82 6.90 0.53 3.71
CA LEU A 82 6.55 1.94 3.44
C LEU A 82 6.65 2.75 4.73
N ILE A 83 6.09 2.23 5.82
CA ILE A 83 6.10 2.89 7.13
C ILE A 83 7.56 3.04 7.59
N ASP A 84 8.38 1.99 7.46
CA ASP A 84 9.79 2.01 7.85
C ASP A 84 10.63 3.08 7.11
N LYS A 85 10.39 3.26 5.81
CA LYS A 85 11.09 4.27 5.00
C LYS A 85 10.71 5.69 5.42
N TYR A 86 9.44 5.95 5.68
CA TYR A 86 8.99 7.29 6.11
C TYR A 86 9.33 7.58 7.57
N PHE A 87 9.34 6.57 8.44
CA PHE A 87 9.65 6.74 9.86
C PHE A 87 11.08 7.23 10.08
N ALA A 88 12.06 6.66 9.36
CA ALA A 88 13.47 7.09 9.45
C ALA A 88 13.68 8.55 9.00
N VAL A 89 13.02 8.97 7.93
CA VAL A 89 13.11 10.35 7.41
C VAL A 89 12.45 11.35 8.37
N ILE A 90 11.32 10.99 8.96
CA ILE A 90 10.60 11.83 9.94
C ILE A 90 11.44 11.98 11.22
N LEU A 91 12.05 10.90 11.71
CA LEU A 91 12.93 10.94 12.88
C LEU A 91 14.17 11.81 12.64
N LEU A 92 14.80 11.70 11.47
CA LEU A 92 15.97 12.51 11.13
C LEU A 92 15.61 14.00 11.02
N SER A 93 14.46 14.32 10.44
CA SER A 93 13.91 15.68 10.37
C SER A 93 13.69 16.28 11.77
N LEU A 94 13.05 15.53 12.67
CA LEU A 94 12.81 15.96 14.05
C LEU A 94 14.12 16.16 14.82
N LEU A 95 15.09 15.27 14.66
CA LEU A 95 16.41 15.41 15.30
C LEU A 95 17.13 16.66 14.80
N ILE A 96 17.11 16.94 13.50
CA ILE A 96 17.70 18.18 12.95
C ILE A 96 16.99 19.41 13.55
N PHE A 97 15.66 19.39 13.64
CA PHE A 97 14.89 20.47 14.26
C PHE A 97 15.25 20.69 15.73
N VAL A 98 15.40 19.61 16.51
CA VAL A 98 15.79 19.68 17.93
C VAL A 98 17.21 20.22 18.09
N VAL A 99 18.16 19.77 17.26
CA VAL A 99 19.54 20.27 17.26
C VAL A 99 19.58 21.76 16.94
N ILE A 100 18.80 22.22 15.95
CA ILE A 100 18.71 23.66 15.62
C ILE A 100 18.15 24.46 16.79
N ILE A 101 17.13 23.96 17.50
CA ILE A 101 16.54 24.64 18.66
C ILE A 101 17.55 24.72 19.82
N LEU A 102 18.28 23.65 20.11
CA LEU A 102 19.30 23.63 21.16
C LEU A 102 20.50 24.53 20.82
N CYS A 103 21.04 24.41 19.60
CA CYS A 103 22.10 25.31 19.12
C CYS A 103 21.64 26.77 19.07
N GLY A 104 20.36 27.03 18.80
CA GLY A 104 19.77 28.37 18.84
C GLY A 104 19.78 28.98 20.24
N ASN A 105 19.56 28.17 21.28
CA ASN A 105 19.62 28.60 22.67
C ASN A 105 21.07 28.84 23.14
N ASP A 106 21.99 27.91 22.84
CA ASP A 106 23.42 28.05 23.19
C ASP A 106 24.08 29.24 22.47
N CYS A 107 23.74 29.50 21.20
CA CYS A 107 24.23 30.66 20.45
C CYS A 107 23.79 32.01 21.05
N LYS A 108 22.65 32.05 21.75
CA LYS A 108 22.12 33.30 22.33
C LYS A 108 22.77 33.62 23.66
N GLU A 109 23.17 32.60 24.42
CA GLU A 109 23.81 32.74 25.72
C GLU A 109 25.29 33.11 25.59
N ASN A 110 26.04 32.44 24.69
CA ASN A 110 27.45 32.74 24.43
C ASN A 110 27.70 34.19 23.96
N ARG A 111 26.78 34.74 23.16
CA ARG A 111 26.90 36.14 22.67
C ARG A 111 26.74 37.20 23.77
N LYS A 112 26.09 36.86 24.89
CA LYS A 112 25.99 37.74 26.06
C LYS A 112 27.29 37.71 26.86
N LEU A 113 27.88 36.53 26.99
CA LEU A 113 29.15 36.34 27.69
C LEU A 113 30.29 37.09 26.98
N ASP A 114 30.34 37.04 25.64
CA ASP A 114 31.33 37.79 24.84
C ASP A 114 31.25 39.32 25.02
N LYS A 115 30.05 39.85 25.30
CA LYS A 115 29.86 41.29 25.55
C LYS A 115 30.35 41.67 26.94
N ILE A 116 30.03 40.85 27.94
CA ILE A 116 30.45 41.04 29.32
C ILE A 116 31.99 40.98 29.42
N GLU A 117 32.64 40.05 28.72
CA GLU A 117 34.11 39.97 28.70
C GLU A 117 34.76 41.21 28.08
N LYS A 118 34.18 41.77 27.02
CA LYS A 118 34.69 43.02 26.40
C LYS A 118 34.57 44.21 27.33
N GLU A 119 33.44 44.35 28.03
CA GLU A 119 33.23 45.43 29.01
C GLU A 119 34.22 45.30 30.18
N LEU A 120 34.49 44.08 30.65
CA LEU A 120 35.48 43.83 31.71
C LEU A 120 36.91 44.19 31.26
N GLN A 121 37.27 43.89 30.01
CA GLN A 121 38.57 44.20 29.44
C GLN A 121 38.79 45.71 29.22
N GLU A 122 37.72 46.47 28.96
CA GLU A 122 37.79 47.94 28.86
C GLU A 122 37.99 48.57 30.24
N GLN A 123 37.27 48.10 31.27
CA GLN A 123 37.45 48.56 32.66
C GLN A 123 38.85 48.29 33.22
N MET A 124 39.52 47.22 32.78
CA MET A 124 40.90 46.92 33.18
C MET A 124 41.96 47.80 32.50
N LYS A 125 41.62 48.51 31.42
CA LYS A 125 42.56 49.41 30.70
C LYS A 125 42.49 50.85 31.17
N GLU A 126 41.40 51.23 31.83
CA GLU A 126 41.19 52.60 32.37
C GLU A 126 41.66 52.76 33.83
N ASN A 127 42.04 51.66 34.49
CA ASN A 127 42.72 51.62 35.79
C ASN A 127 44.22 51.39 35.61
#